data_AF-A0A9W7PD37-F1
#
_entry.id   AF-A0A9W7PD37-F1
#
_cell.length_a   1.000
_cell.length_b   1.000
_cell.length_c   1.000
_cell.angle_alpha   90.00
_cell.angle_beta   90.00
_cell.angle_gamma   90.00
#
_symmetry.space_group_name_H-M   'P 1'
#
loop_
_entity.id
_entity.type
_entity.pdbx_description
1 polymer ?
#
loop_
_entity_poly.entity_id
_entity_poly.type
_entity_poly.pdbx_seq_one_letter_code
_entity_poly.pdbx_strand_id
1 'polypeptide(L)'
;MKARGGVYEVLKQAKYLALKHHLLTKQDDYFVLDSDRFRAFFSNYSIAVGLTRNLGLSIGIMSVKLGFNITAHMSTDAKTWKKNLLTSKGITVIEYTTGYSKAVEKKDTS
;
A
#
# COMPACT_ATOMS: atom_id res chain seq x y z
N MET A 1 -18.57 5.09 -6.28
CA MET A 1 -17.68 4.01 -6.77
C MET A 1 -16.24 4.51 -6.87
N LYS A 2 -15.33 4.13 -5.94
CA LYS A 2 -13.88 4.43 -6.03
C LYS A 2 -12.96 3.30 -5.53
N ALA A 3 -13.50 2.20 -5.00
CA ALA A 3 -12.70 1.07 -4.51
C ALA A 3 -12.03 0.26 -5.64
N ARG A 4 -12.62 0.23 -6.85
CA ARG A 4 -12.07 -0.50 -8.01
C ARG A 4 -10.71 0.04 -8.50
N GLY A 5 -10.47 1.35 -8.38
CA GLY A 5 -9.19 1.94 -8.78
C GLY A 5 -8.04 1.61 -7.83
N GLY A 6 -8.30 1.53 -6.52
CA GLY A 6 -7.24 1.32 -5.53
C GLY A 6 -6.60 -0.07 -5.61
N VAL A 7 -7.42 -1.12 -5.63
CA VAL A 7 -6.92 -2.51 -5.72
C VAL A 7 -6.21 -2.75 -7.05
N TYR A 8 -6.76 -2.22 -8.15
CA TYR A 8 -6.15 -2.32 -9.47
C TYR A 8 -4.77 -1.66 -9.51
N GLU A 9 -4.62 -0.49 -8.90
CA GLU A 9 -3.33 0.21 -8.87
C GLU A 9 -2.27 -0.61 -8.14
N VAL A 10 -2.61 -1.24 -7.00
CA VAL A 10 -1.68 -2.11 -6.27
C VAL A 10 -1.25 -3.30 -7.11
N LEU A 11 -2.20 -3.98 -7.76
CA LEU A 11 -1.90 -5.13 -8.62
C LEU A 11 -1.05 -4.73 -9.83
N LYS A 12 -1.31 -3.55 -10.41
CA LYS A 12 -0.52 -3.00 -11.51
C LYS A 12 0.90 -2.71 -11.09
N GLN A 13 1.11 -2.12 -9.90
CA GLN A 13 2.45 -1.88 -9.35
C GLN A 13 3.19 -3.18 -9.03
N ALA A 14 2.51 -4.14 -8.40
CA ALA A 14 3.07 -5.47 -8.11
C ALA A 14 3.53 -6.17 -9.40
N LYS A 15 2.68 -6.17 -10.43
CA LYS A 15 3.02 -6.71 -11.76
C LYS A 15 4.19 -5.97 -12.39
N TYR A 16 4.21 -4.64 -12.34
CA TYR A 16 5.31 -3.85 -12.89
C TYR A 16 6.65 -4.20 -12.24
N LEU A 17 6.70 -4.29 -10.91
CA LEU A 17 7.91 -4.67 -10.17
C LEU A 17 8.34 -6.11 -10.50
N ALA A 18 7.39 -7.05 -10.54
CA ALA A 18 7.64 -8.45 -10.89
C ALA A 18 8.25 -8.60 -12.29
N LEU A 19 7.68 -7.90 -13.30
CA LEU A 19 8.20 -7.89 -14.67
C LEU A 19 9.58 -7.21 -14.74
N LYS A 20 9.75 -6.06 -14.07
CA LYS A 20 11.00 -5.29 -14.08
C LYS A 20 12.19 -6.09 -13.51
N HIS A 21 11.93 -6.92 -12.51
CA HIS A 21 12.95 -7.78 -11.89
C HIS A 21 13.04 -9.18 -12.52
N HIS A 22 12.37 -9.40 -13.66
CA HIS A 22 12.37 -10.69 -14.38
C HIS A 22 11.89 -11.87 -13.52
N LEU A 23 11.08 -11.60 -12.48
CA LEU A 23 10.48 -12.62 -11.62
C LEU A 23 9.21 -13.20 -12.22
N LEU A 24 8.62 -12.47 -13.17
CA LEU A 24 7.41 -12.81 -13.88
C LEU A 24 7.58 -12.43 -15.36
N THR A 25 6.92 -13.16 -16.25
CA THR A 25 6.76 -12.85 -17.67
C THR A 25 5.30 -12.57 -18.00
N LYS A 26 5.01 -12.08 -19.21
CA LYS A 26 3.62 -11.83 -19.63
C LYS A 26 2.82 -13.12 -19.86
N GLN A 27 3.49 -14.26 -20.02
CA GLN A 27 2.86 -15.56 -20.24
C GLN A 27 2.55 -16.29 -18.92
N ASP A 28 3.14 -15.85 -17.81
CA ASP A 28 2.91 -16.47 -16.51
C ASP A 28 1.53 -16.14 -15.95
N ASP A 29 1.02 -17.08 -15.16
CA ASP A 29 -0.21 -16.89 -14.40
C ASP A 29 0.02 -15.90 -13.24
N TYR A 30 -0.76 -14.82 -13.19
CA TYR A 30 -0.66 -13.81 -12.13
C TYR A 30 -1.04 -14.33 -10.74
N PHE A 31 -1.64 -15.54 -10.61
CA PHE A 31 -1.85 -16.18 -9.32
C PHE A 31 -0.54 -16.36 -8.53
N VAL A 32 0.62 -16.44 -9.20
CA VAL A 32 1.92 -16.55 -8.52
C VAL A 32 2.26 -15.31 -7.67
N LEU A 33 1.64 -14.16 -7.93
CA LEU A 33 1.87 -12.93 -7.16
C LEU A 33 1.44 -13.05 -5.69
N ASP A 34 0.56 -14.01 -5.35
CA ASP A 34 0.16 -14.31 -3.96
C ASP A 34 0.98 -15.46 -3.32
N SER A 35 2.06 -15.90 -3.98
CA SER A 35 2.96 -16.92 -3.43
C SER A 35 3.97 -16.33 -2.45
N ASP A 36 4.52 -17.17 -1.58
CA ASP A 36 5.48 -16.74 -0.54
C ASP A 36 6.76 -16.14 -1.13
N ARG A 37 7.20 -16.61 -2.30
CA ARG A 37 8.32 -16.02 -3.04
C ARG A 37 8.06 -14.55 -3.38
N PHE A 38 6.86 -14.25 -3.88
CA PHE A 38 6.49 -12.88 -4.23
C PHE A 38 6.21 -12.03 -3.00
N ARG A 39 5.61 -12.58 -1.95
CA ARG A 39 5.46 -11.88 -0.66
C ARG A 39 6.81 -11.47 -0.07
N ALA A 40 7.79 -12.37 -0.08
CA ALA A 40 9.16 -12.07 0.37
C ALA A 40 9.88 -11.06 -0.54
N PHE A 41 9.58 -11.05 -1.84
CA PHE A 41 10.09 -10.03 -2.74
C PHE A 41 9.46 -8.66 -2.45
N PHE A 42 8.13 -8.60 -2.34
CA PHE A 42 7.38 -7.36 -2.12
C PHE A 42 7.60 -6.77 -0.73
N SER A 43 8.02 -7.56 0.27
CA SER A 43 8.39 -7.06 1.59
C SER A 43 9.64 -6.17 1.59
N ASN A 44 10.37 -6.09 0.48
CA ASN A 44 11.46 -5.13 0.31
C ASN A 44 10.96 -3.74 -0.13
N TYR A 45 9.68 -3.61 -0.45
CA TYR A 45 9.07 -2.37 -0.92
C TYR A 45 8.10 -1.82 0.10
N SER A 46 8.09 -0.49 0.23
CA SER A 46 7.16 0.22 1.11
C SER A 46 6.23 1.11 0.29
N ILE A 47 4.93 1.10 0.62
CA ILE A 47 3.93 1.98 0.02
C ILE A 47 3.37 2.90 1.11
N ALA A 48 3.53 4.20 0.89
CA ALA A 48 2.93 5.23 1.72
C ALA A 48 1.54 5.60 1.17
N VAL A 49 0.52 5.61 2.02
CA VAL A 49 -0.85 5.96 1.61
C VAL A 49 -1.45 6.99 2.55
N GLY A 50 -1.97 8.08 1.99
CA GLY A 50 -2.79 9.04 2.72
C GLY A 50 -4.20 8.51 2.97
N LEU A 51 -4.59 8.30 4.23
CA LEU A 51 -5.84 7.62 4.59
C LEU A 51 -7.00 8.55 5.00
N THR A 52 -7.02 9.77 4.46
CA THR A 52 -8.11 10.74 4.65
C THR A 52 -9.45 10.27 4.08
N ARG A 53 -9.47 9.28 3.17
CA ARG A 53 -10.71 8.69 2.61
C ARG A 53 -10.69 7.15 2.63
N ASN A 54 -11.82 6.52 2.28
CA ASN A 54 -11.98 5.05 2.28
C ASN A 54 -11.10 4.32 1.24
N LEU A 55 -10.58 5.04 0.24
CA LEU A 55 -9.76 4.46 -0.84
C LEU A 55 -8.49 3.77 -0.31
N GLY A 56 -7.83 4.37 0.67
CA GLY A 56 -6.57 3.83 1.14
C GLY A 56 -6.72 2.63 2.08
N LEU A 57 -7.93 2.35 2.59
CA LEU A 57 -8.19 1.10 3.32
C LEU A 57 -8.12 -0.11 2.38
N SER A 58 -8.76 -0.02 1.21
CA SER A 58 -8.71 -1.11 0.21
C SER A 58 -7.30 -1.32 -0.36
N ILE A 59 -6.55 -0.22 -0.56
CA ILE A 59 -5.15 -0.28 -1.00
C ILE A 59 -4.30 -0.94 0.07
N GLY A 60 -4.38 -0.47 1.32
CA GLY A 60 -3.57 -1.00 2.41
C GLY A 60 -3.78 -2.49 2.64
N ILE A 61 -5.03 -2.96 2.66
CA ILE A 61 -5.32 -4.39 2.87
C ILE A 61 -4.77 -5.25 1.73
N MET A 62 -4.95 -4.84 0.46
CA MET A 62 -4.44 -5.62 -0.67
C MET A 62 -2.91 -5.65 -0.68
N SER A 63 -2.27 -4.51 -0.42
CA SER A 63 -0.82 -4.43 -0.45
C SER A 63 -0.16 -5.25 0.67
N VAL A 64 -0.73 -5.27 1.89
CA VAL A 64 -0.25 -6.17 2.95
C VAL A 64 -0.41 -7.63 2.55
N LYS A 65 -1.53 -8.00 1.91
CA LYS A 65 -1.74 -9.39 1.46
C LYS A 65 -0.68 -9.83 0.44
N LEU A 66 -0.28 -8.94 -0.46
CA LEU A 66 0.80 -9.19 -1.42
C LEU A 66 2.20 -9.15 -0.77
N GLY A 67 2.32 -8.76 0.50
CA GLY A 67 3.59 -8.74 1.23
C GLY A 67 4.29 -7.37 1.24
N PHE A 68 3.69 -6.31 0.71
CA PHE A 68 4.27 -4.97 0.82
C PHE A 68 4.22 -4.44 2.25
N ASN A 69 5.21 -3.64 2.63
CA ASN A 69 5.16 -2.85 3.86
C ASN A 69 4.32 -1.60 3.64
N ILE A 70 3.28 -1.39 4.46
CA ILE A 70 2.37 -0.25 4.27
C ILE A 70 2.46 0.71 5.42
N THR A 71 2.62 1.98 5.07
CA THR A 71 2.55 3.10 6.01
C THR A 71 1.37 4.01 5.67
N ALA A 72 0.44 4.10 6.60
CA ALA A 72 -0.73 4.95 6.55
C ALA A 72 -0.43 6.29 7.21
N HIS A 73 -0.47 7.36 6.43
CA HIS A 73 -0.33 8.73 6.93
C HIS A 73 -1.71 9.34 7.16
N MET A 74 -1.98 9.81 8.38
CA MET A 74 -3.27 10.40 8.73
C MET A 74 -3.17 11.53 9.76
N SER A 75 -4.21 12.37 9.85
CA SER A 75 -4.34 13.34 10.95
C SER A 75 -4.55 12.62 12.28
N THR A 76 -4.08 13.21 13.37
CA THR A 76 -4.44 12.80 14.73
C THR A 76 -5.97 12.74 14.93
N ASP A 77 -6.72 13.57 14.21
CA ASP A 77 -8.19 13.65 14.27
C ASP A 77 -8.90 12.46 13.57
N ALA A 78 -8.14 11.57 12.93
CA ALA A 78 -8.72 10.39 12.30
C ALA A 78 -9.40 9.49 13.35
N LYS A 79 -10.58 8.95 13.00
CA LYS A 79 -11.37 8.10 13.89
C LYS A 79 -10.54 6.92 14.42
N THR A 80 -10.52 6.73 15.74
CA THR A 80 -9.74 5.68 16.43
C THR A 80 -10.02 4.28 15.90
N TRP A 81 -11.29 3.94 15.62
CA TRP A 81 -11.64 2.61 15.08
C TRP A 81 -10.95 2.32 13.74
N LYS A 82 -10.67 3.36 12.95
CA LYS A 82 -9.96 3.23 11.66
C LYS A 82 -8.48 2.94 11.88
N LYS A 83 -7.84 3.62 12.85
CA LYS A 83 -6.45 3.38 13.26
C LYS A 83 -6.28 1.93 13.74
N ASN A 84 -7.19 1.47 14.60
CA ASN A 84 -7.19 0.12 15.13
C ASN A 84 -7.40 -0.91 14.01
N LEU A 85 -8.34 -0.67 13.09
CA LEU A 85 -8.57 -1.54 11.95
C LEU A 85 -7.31 -1.68 11.09
N LEU A 86 -6.63 -0.58 10.76
CA LEU A 86 -5.42 -0.61 9.93
C LEU A 86 -4.28 -1.34 10.62
N THR A 87 -4.05 -1.03 11.90
CA THR A 87 -3.00 -1.66 12.71
C THR A 87 -3.27 -3.17 12.85
N SER A 88 -4.52 -3.59 13.08
CA SER A 88 -4.91 -5.00 13.12
C SER A 88 -4.71 -5.75 11.80
N LYS A 89 -4.57 -5.02 10.69
CA LYS A 89 -4.27 -5.56 9.36
C LYS A 89 -2.78 -5.50 9.02
N GLY A 90 -1.91 -5.16 9.98
CA GLY A 90 -0.46 -5.09 9.77
C GLY A 90 0.00 -3.81 9.07
N ILE A 91 -0.83 -2.76 9.04
CA ILE A 91 -0.47 -1.48 8.43
C ILE A 91 0.12 -0.57 9.51
N THR A 92 1.31 -0.03 9.27
CA THR A 92 1.93 0.97 10.14
C THR A 92 1.17 2.28 10.05
N VAL A 93 0.77 2.88 11.17
CA VAL A 93 0.04 4.16 11.20
C VAL A 93 0.96 5.26 11.70
N ILE A 94 1.10 6.34 10.93
CA ILE A 94 1.80 7.56 11.31
C ILE A 94 0.81 8.72 11.39
N GLU A 95 0.81 9.40 12.52
CA GLU A 95 -0.10 10.49 12.84
C GLU A 95 0.59 11.84 12.75
N TYR A 96 -0.13 12.85 12.26
CA TYR A 96 0.32 14.23 12.18
C TYR A 96 -0.66 15.15 12.90
N THR A 97 -0.14 15.95 13.83
CA THR A 97 -0.89 16.92 14.65
C THR A 97 -1.26 18.19 13.89
N THR A 98 -0.62 18.48 12.75
CA THR A 98 -0.85 19.70 11.96
C THR A 98 -0.88 19.41 10.47
N GLY A 99 -1.98 19.79 9.80
CA GLY A 99 -2.10 20.05 8.37
C GLY A 99 -1.32 19.11 7.44
N TYR A 100 -1.95 17.98 7.08
CA TYR A 100 -1.56 17.00 6.05
C TYR A 100 -0.91 17.60 4.77
N SER A 101 -1.23 18.86 4.43
CA SER A 101 -0.77 19.55 3.23
C SER A 101 0.73 19.88 3.17
N LYS A 102 1.51 19.78 4.25
CA LYS A 102 2.97 20.12 4.22
C LYS A 102 3.93 18.91 4.21
N ALA A 103 3.45 17.71 4.51
CA ALA A 103 4.33 16.56 4.74
C ALA A 103 4.59 15.67 3.51
N VAL A 104 3.74 15.76 2.48
CA VAL A 104 3.84 14.90 1.28
C VAL A 104 4.72 15.52 0.18
N GLU A 105 5.07 16.80 0.29
CA GLU A 105 5.82 17.53 -0.76
C GLU A 105 7.34 17.30 -0.71
N LYS A 106 7.88 16.61 0.31
CA LYS A 106 9.33 16.55 0.56
C LYS A 106 10.04 15.26 0.15
N LYS A 107 9.44 14.40 -0.69
CA LYS A 107 10.05 13.12 -1.11
C LYS A 107 10.32 12.95 -2.61
N ASP A 108 10.10 13.97 -3.44
CA ASP A 108 10.38 13.93 -4.90
C ASP A 108 11.67 14.67 -5.32
N THR A 109 12.66 14.78 -4.44
CA THR A 109 13.99 15.31 -4.82
C THR A 109 15.11 14.45 -4.24
N SER A 110 15.48 13.39 -4.98
CA SER A 110 16.83 12.82 -5.06
C SER A 110 16.94 11.94 -6.29
#